data_AF-A0A7S1X0R0-F1
#
_entry.id   AF-A0A7S1X0R0-F1
#
_cell.length_a   1.000
_cell.length_b   1.000
_cell.length_c   1.000
_cell.angle_alpha   90.00
_cell.angle_beta   90.00
_cell.angle_gamma   90.00
#
_symmetry.space_group_name_H-M   'P 1'
#
loop_
_entity.id
_entity.type
_entity.pdbx_description
1 polymer ?
#
loop_
_entity_poly.entity_id
_entity_poly.type
_entity_poly.pdbx_seq_one_letter_code
_entity_poly.pdbx_strand_id
1 'polypeptide(L)'
;MASRVGEAVKMVTTRAKRLPTVFPNFDLRLLPLSKEATESFEKTGWVRAAAFRTKPHMTKQEIRGILEGVYGLDVKKVNTINYEGKKKPSRSGYFRRPDWKKAHVIFNPPSP
;
A
#
# COMPACT_ATOMS: atom_id res chain seq x y z
N MET A 1 -34.61 7.04 17.45
CA MET A 1 -33.42 7.94 17.55
C MET A 1 -32.16 7.37 16.88
N ALA A 2 -31.93 6.05 16.92
CA ALA A 2 -30.75 5.41 16.31
C ALA A 2 -30.69 5.45 14.76
N SER A 3 -31.83 5.59 14.07
CA SER A 3 -31.91 5.59 12.60
C SER A 3 -31.33 6.86 11.95
N ARG A 4 -31.54 8.04 12.57
CA ARG A 4 -31.02 9.33 12.07
C ARG A 4 -29.49 9.43 12.12
N VAL A 5 -28.86 8.80 13.11
CA VAL A 5 -27.39 8.76 13.22
C VAL A 5 -26.81 7.89 12.11
N GLY A 6 -27.45 6.75 11.81
CA GLY A 6 -27.04 5.86 10.71
C GLY A 6 -27.17 6.50 9.32
N GLU A 7 -28.24 7.26 9.07
CA GLU A 7 -28.43 8.01 7.82
C GLU A 7 -27.45 9.19 7.68
N ALA A 8 -27.19 9.92 8.78
CA ALA A 8 -26.20 11.00 8.77
C ALA A 8 -24.79 10.47 8.50
N VAL A 9 -24.40 9.33 9.08
CA VAL A 9 -23.11 8.67 8.79
C VAL A 9 -23.02 8.20 7.34
N LYS A 10 -24.13 7.71 6.76
CA LYS A 10 -24.23 7.38 5.32
C LYS A 10 -24.17 8.63 4.41
N MET A 11 -24.75 9.76 4.82
CA MET A 11 -24.69 11.04 4.10
C MET A 11 -23.29 11.69 4.14
N VAL A 12 -22.58 11.59 5.27
CA VAL A 12 -21.19 12.06 5.38
C VAL A 12 -20.25 11.17 4.57
N THR A 13 -20.50 9.85 4.53
CA THR A 13 -19.75 8.87 3.71
C THR A 13 -19.98 9.03 2.20
N THR A 14 -21.10 9.62 1.78
CA THR A 14 -21.43 9.81 0.35
C THR A 14 -20.88 11.10 -0.24
N ARG A 15 -20.41 12.06 0.56
CA ARG A 15 -20.18 13.45 0.12
C ARG A 15 -18.83 13.74 -0.58
N ALA A 16 -17.97 12.75 -0.80
CA ALA A 16 -16.77 12.93 -1.63
C ALA A 16 -16.27 11.59 -2.20
N LYS A 17 -17.12 10.86 -2.93
CA LYS A 17 -16.60 9.78 -3.78
C LYS A 17 -15.76 10.42 -4.87
N ARG A 18 -14.43 10.30 -4.76
CA ARG A 18 -13.51 10.58 -5.88
C ARG A 18 -14.01 9.81 -7.11
N LEU A 19 -13.84 10.39 -8.30
CA LEU A 19 -14.16 9.70 -9.54
C LEU A 19 -13.49 8.32 -9.55
N PRO A 20 -14.17 7.28 -10.04
CA PRO A 20 -13.58 5.95 -10.12
C PRO A 20 -12.33 6.01 -11.00
N THR A 21 -11.19 5.60 -10.47
CA THR A 21 -9.95 5.45 -11.24
C THR A 21 -10.10 4.23 -12.14
N VAL A 22 -10.52 4.44 -13.40
CA VAL A 22 -10.74 3.35 -14.36
C VAL A 22 -9.40 2.75 -14.82
N PHE A 23 -8.40 3.60 -15.13
CA PHE A 23 -7.08 3.18 -15.60
C PHE A 23 -5.93 3.92 -14.90
N PRO A 24 -5.70 3.65 -13.61
CA PRO A 24 -4.53 4.17 -12.89
C PRO A 24 -3.21 3.54 -13.35
N ASN A 25 -2.13 4.33 -13.40
CA ASN A 25 -0.76 3.85 -13.64
C ASN A 25 -0.08 3.53 -12.30
N PHE A 26 0.26 2.25 -12.07
CA PHE A 26 0.74 1.78 -10.78
C PHE A 26 2.25 1.57 -10.76
N ASP A 27 2.93 2.29 -9.88
CA ASP A 27 4.34 2.04 -9.55
C ASP A 27 4.47 1.20 -8.26
N LEU A 28 3.75 0.08 -8.15
CA LEU A 28 3.84 -0.83 -7.00
C LEU A 28 4.74 -2.02 -7.34
N ARG A 29 5.81 -2.22 -6.57
CA ARG A 29 6.71 -3.38 -6.71
C ARG A 29 6.87 -4.08 -5.38
N LEU A 30 6.62 -5.39 -5.34
CA LEU A 30 6.89 -6.18 -4.14
C LEU A 30 8.41 -6.21 -3.88
N LEU A 31 8.80 -5.91 -2.64
CA LEU A 31 10.17 -6.10 -2.18
C LEU A 31 10.37 -7.56 -1.73
N PRO A 32 11.60 -8.08 -1.75
CA PRO A 32 11.87 -9.41 -1.23
C PRO A 32 11.39 -9.54 0.22
N LEU A 33 10.83 -10.70 0.54
CA LEU A 33 10.36 -11.04 1.88
C LEU A 33 11.53 -11.07 2.87
N SER A 34 11.27 -10.71 4.13
CA SER A 34 12.23 -10.95 5.20
C SER A 34 12.37 -12.44 5.46
N LYS A 35 13.49 -12.88 6.04
CA LYS A 35 13.72 -14.28 6.39
C LYS A 35 12.56 -14.85 7.23
N GLU A 36 12.11 -14.09 8.23
CA GLU A 36 10.95 -14.41 9.07
C GLU A 36 9.65 -14.58 8.28
N ALA A 37 9.43 -13.72 7.28
CA ALA A 37 8.25 -13.80 6.42
C ALA A 37 8.32 -15.02 5.49
N THR A 38 9.51 -15.39 4.99
CA THR A 38 9.71 -16.60 4.20
C THR A 38 9.46 -17.85 5.03
N GLU A 39 10.02 -17.92 6.25
CA GLU A 39 9.81 -19.07 7.15
C GLU A 39 8.33 -19.23 7.54
N SER A 40 7.63 -18.13 7.81
CA SER A 40 6.19 -18.19 8.11
C SER A 40 5.35 -18.63 6.91
N PHE A 41 5.75 -18.23 5.69
CA PHE A 41 5.13 -18.68 4.45
C PHE A 41 5.32 -20.18 4.24
N GLU A 42 6.53 -20.71 4.45
CA GLU A 42 6.81 -22.15 4.35
C GLU A 42 6.01 -22.97 5.36
N LYS A 43 5.81 -22.46 6.58
CA LYS A 43 5.07 -23.15 7.65
C LYS A 43 3.55 -23.08 7.49
N THR A 44 3.03 -21.92 7.10
CA THR A 44 1.58 -21.61 7.17
C THR A 44 0.93 -21.46 5.80
N GLY A 45 1.71 -21.32 4.73
CA GLY A 45 1.22 -21.06 3.37
C GLY A 45 0.77 -19.62 3.13
N TRP A 46 0.87 -18.71 4.11
CA TRP A 46 0.50 -17.31 3.96
C TRP A 46 1.43 -16.37 4.76
N VAL A 47 1.40 -15.09 4.40
CA VAL A 47 2.26 -14.05 5.00
C VAL A 47 1.43 -12.99 5.69
N ARG A 48 1.78 -12.64 6.92
CA ARG A 48 1.09 -11.59 7.69
C ARG A 48 1.34 -10.18 7.18
N ALA A 49 2.55 -9.91 6.69
CA ALA A 49 2.94 -8.59 6.22
C ALA A 49 3.92 -8.64 5.05
N ALA A 50 3.73 -7.76 4.08
CA ALA A 50 4.64 -7.59 2.95
C ALA A 50 5.09 -6.13 2.82
N ALA A 51 6.24 -5.92 2.17
CA ALA A 51 6.75 -4.60 1.88
C ALA A 51 6.73 -4.34 0.38
N PHE A 52 6.23 -3.17 -0.02
CA PHE A 52 6.21 -2.73 -1.40
C PHE A 52 7.03 -1.46 -1.57
N ARG A 53 7.63 -1.30 -2.73
CA ARG A 53 8.28 -0.08 -3.20
C ARG A 53 7.33 0.67 -4.14
N THR A 54 7.20 1.97 -3.89
CA THR A 54 6.30 2.88 -4.61
C THR A 54 6.94 4.23 -4.90
N LYS A 55 6.29 5.06 -5.74
CA LYS A 55 6.65 6.46 -5.91
C LYS A 55 6.21 7.31 -4.69
N PRO A 56 6.92 8.41 -4.38
CA PRO A 56 6.62 9.25 -3.22
C PRO A 56 5.23 9.91 -3.21
N HIS A 57 4.57 10.06 -4.36
CA HIS A 57 3.23 10.68 -4.42
C HIS A 57 2.10 9.72 -4.01
N MET A 58 2.31 8.40 -4.01
CA MET A 58 1.25 7.43 -3.75
C MET A 58 0.73 7.48 -2.31
N THR A 59 -0.57 7.68 -2.13
CA THR A 59 -1.21 7.76 -0.82
C THR A 59 -1.60 6.39 -0.27
N LYS A 60 -1.80 6.28 1.05
CA LYS A 60 -2.20 5.03 1.70
C LYS A 60 -3.53 4.48 1.17
N GLN A 61 -4.46 5.37 0.83
CA GLN A 61 -5.77 5.02 0.30
C GLN A 61 -5.67 4.41 -1.10
N GLU A 62 -4.83 4.99 -1.96
CA GLU A 62 -4.62 4.45 -3.31
C GLU A 62 -3.94 3.09 -3.24
N ILE A 63 -2.87 2.94 -2.44
CA ILE A 63 -2.20 1.64 -2.27
C ILE A 63 -3.19 0.57 -1.81
N ARG A 64 -4.04 0.89 -0.82
CA ARG A 64 -5.07 -0.02 -0.33
C ARG A 64 -6.07 -0.38 -1.44
N GLY A 65 -6.64 0.62 -2.11
CA GLY A 65 -7.62 0.41 -3.17
C GLY A 65 -7.10 -0.43 -4.33
N ILE A 66 -5.80 -0.36 -4.63
CA ILE A 66 -5.17 -1.17 -5.67
C ILE A 66 -5.02 -2.63 -5.22
N LEU A 67 -4.51 -2.84 -4.00
CA LEU A 67 -4.32 -4.19 -3.46
C LEU A 67 -5.66 -4.93 -3.30
N GLU A 68 -6.69 -4.24 -2.83
CA GLU A 68 -8.03 -4.81 -2.69
C GLU A 68 -8.72 -4.93 -4.07
N GLY A 69 -8.68 -3.89 -4.90
CA GLY A 69 -9.45 -3.83 -6.15
C GLY A 69 -8.86 -4.63 -7.31
N VAL A 70 -7.54 -4.57 -7.51
CA VAL A 70 -6.88 -5.24 -8.65
C VAL A 70 -6.43 -6.66 -8.27
N TYR A 71 -5.89 -6.82 -7.07
CA TYR A 71 -5.30 -8.09 -6.63
C TYR A 71 -6.20 -8.91 -5.69
N GLY A 72 -7.33 -8.36 -5.24
CA GLY A 72 -8.27 -9.08 -4.36
C GLY A 72 -7.70 -9.42 -2.98
N LEU A 73 -6.66 -8.72 -2.52
CA LEU A 73 -6.03 -8.97 -1.22
C LEU A 73 -6.80 -8.31 -0.09
N ASP A 74 -6.99 -9.00 1.03
CA ASP A 74 -7.60 -8.42 2.23
C ASP A 74 -6.57 -7.67 3.07
N VAL A 75 -6.62 -6.33 3.00
CA VAL A 75 -5.65 -5.44 3.64
C VAL A 75 -6.18 -4.90 4.96
N LYS A 76 -5.52 -5.29 6.06
CA LYS A 76 -5.81 -4.76 7.40
C LYS A 76 -5.33 -3.32 7.57
N LYS A 77 -4.07 -3.05 7.23
CA LYS A 77 -3.43 -1.75 7.48
C LYS A 77 -2.27 -1.49 6.54
N VAL A 78 -2.14 -0.24 6.11
CA VAL A 78 -1.00 0.24 5.31
C VAL A 78 -0.23 1.30 6.08
N ASN A 79 1.05 1.04 6.30
CA ASN A 79 2.01 2.00 6.83
C ASN A 79 2.98 2.40 5.72
N THR A 80 3.38 3.66 5.65
CA THR A 80 4.26 4.16 4.59
C THR A 80 5.39 4.97 5.18
N ILE A 81 6.57 4.88 4.58
CA ILE A 81 7.74 5.71 4.90
C ILE A 81 8.38 6.20 3.60
N ASN A 82 8.77 7.47 3.57
CA ASN A 82 9.47 8.08 2.44
C ASN A 82 10.98 7.86 2.61
N TYR A 83 11.64 7.42 1.54
CA TYR A 83 13.09 7.26 1.47
C TYR A 83 13.65 8.18 0.41
N GLU A 84 14.62 9.00 0.81
CA GLU A 84 15.40 9.76 -0.15
C GLU A 84 16.31 8.83 -0.95
N GLY A 85 16.47 9.16 -2.22
CA GLY A 85 17.38 8.45 -3.09
C GLY A 85 18.83 8.65 -2.68
N LYS A 86 19.62 7.58 -2.79
CA LYS A 86 21.06 7.62 -2.49
C LYS A 86 21.79 8.53 -3.48
N LYS A 87 22.53 9.50 -2.96
CA LYS A 87 23.51 10.29 -3.74
C LYS A 87 24.67 9.38 -4.17
N LYS A 88 25.08 9.49 -5.43
CA LYS A 88 26.14 8.72 -6.06
C LYS A 88 27.07 9.65 -6.83
N PRO A 89 28.39 9.45 -6.77
CA PRO A 89 29.31 10.22 -7.59
C PRO A 89 29.08 9.86 -9.08
N SER A 90 29.26 10.86 -9.93
CA SER A 90 29.18 10.80 -11.38
C SER A 90 30.34 11.59 -11.98
N ARG A 91 30.64 11.40 -13.27
CA ARG A 91 31.78 12.04 -13.96
C ARG A 91 31.78 13.57 -13.83
N SER A 92 30.60 14.19 -13.80
CA SER A 92 30.43 15.65 -13.75
C SER A 92 29.92 16.17 -12.40
N GLY A 93 29.89 15.34 -11.34
CA GLY A 93 29.40 15.76 -10.02
C GLY A 93 28.68 14.65 -9.27
N TYR A 94 27.52 14.95 -8.68
CA TYR A 94 26.71 13.96 -7.94
C TYR A 94 25.36 13.74 -8.62
N PHE A 95 25.00 12.47 -8.82
CA PHE A 95 23.67 12.05 -9.22
C PHE A 95 22.91 11.48 -8.02
N ARG A 96 21.66 11.89 -7.81
CA ARG A 96 20.79 11.30 -6.80
C ARG A 96 19.84 10.31 -7.48
N ARG A 97 19.77 9.08 -6.95
CA ARG A 97 18.74 8.13 -7.40
C ARG A 97 17.33 8.69 -7.13
N PRO A 98 16.30 8.27 -7.87
CA PRO A 98 14.94 8.69 -7.56
C PRO A 98 14.54 8.30 -6.14
N ASP A 99 13.85 9.22 -5.47
CA ASP A 99 13.22 8.96 -4.18
C ASP A 99 12.14 7.90 -4.35
N TRP A 100 11.87 7.19 -3.27
CA TRP A 100 10.87 6.15 -3.27
C TRP A 100 10.17 6.08 -1.92
N LYS A 101 8.98 5.49 -1.92
CA LYS A 101 8.18 5.27 -0.72
C LYS A 101 8.07 3.77 -0.49
N LYS A 102 8.36 3.34 0.73
CA LYS A 102 8.12 1.95 1.15
C LYS A 102 6.76 1.88 1.80
N ALA A 103 5.96 0.91 1.38
CA ALA A 103 4.67 0.61 1.96
C ALA A 103 4.77 -0.74 2.68
N HIS A 104 4.60 -0.72 3.99
CA HIS A 104 4.41 -1.91 4.82
C HIS A 104 2.92 -2.20 4.90
N VAL A 105 2.52 -3.33 4.35
CA VAL A 105 1.12 -3.75 4.28
C VAL A 105 0.95 -4.94 5.20
N ILE A 106 -0.05 -4.86 6.07
CA ILE A 106 -0.46 -5.94 6.96
C ILE A 106 -1.76 -6.50 6.40
N PHE A 107 -1.80 -7.81 6.21
CA PHE A 107 -2.96 -8.54 5.70
C PHE A 107 -3.77 -9.10 6.86
N ASN A 108 -5.05 -9.36 6.58
CA ASN A 108 -5.85 -10.23 7.43
C ASN A 108 -5.48 -11.70 7.16
N PRO A 109 -5.69 -12.59 8.14
CA PRO A 109 -5.59 -14.02 7.88
C PRO A 109 -6.57 -14.40 6.75
N PRO A 110 -6.20 -15.35 5.88
CA PRO A 110 -7.15 -15.86 4.88
C PRO A 110 -8.38 -16.42 5.59
N SER A 111 -9.56 -16.11 5.08
CA SER A 111 -10.79 -16.76 5.55
C SER A 111 -10.71 -18.26 5.26
N PRO A 112 -11.04 -19.14 6.23
CA PRO A 112 -11.07 -20.59 6.02
C PRO A 112 -12.11 -21.00 4.98
#